data_AF-A0A7Z1N1D5-F1
#
_entry.id   AF-A0A7Z1N1D5-F1
#
_cell.length_a   1.000
_cell.length_b   1.000
_cell.length_c   1.000
_cell.angle_alpha   90.00
_cell.angle_beta   90.00
_cell.angle_gamma   90.00
#
_symmetry.space_group_name_H-M   'P 1'
#
loop_
_entity.id
_entity.type
_entity.pdbx_description
1 polymer ?
#
loop_
_entity_poly.entity_id
_entity_poly.type
_entity_poly.pdbx_seq_one_letter_code
_entity_poly.pdbx_strand_id
1 'polypeptide(L)'
;MILLPLSIIMGCVGYIFKCHPPTERNGWYGYRTKKSMANDRNWIKAQKQYGIYSLKYLWVLLLFGIIGLVIEIVGIMRSTDLIIMAGLGIELLVMVWYLFITYWKVEREL
;
A
#
# COMPACT_ATOMS: atom_id res chain seq x y z
N MET A 1 7.97 8.98 9.22
CA MET A 1 8.58 9.05 7.87
C MET A 1 8.38 7.77 7.03
N ILE A 2 7.61 6.77 7.47
CA ILE A 2 7.56 5.45 6.82
C ILE A 2 6.66 5.45 5.57
N LEU A 3 5.60 6.25 5.57
CA LEU A 3 4.60 6.25 4.51
C LEU A 3 5.11 6.84 3.17
N LEU A 4 6.05 7.78 3.19
CA LEU A 4 6.55 8.40 1.96
C LEU A 4 7.37 7.41 1.12
N PRO A 5 8.40 6.71 1.65
CA PRO A 5 9.07 5.64 0.91
C PRO A 5 8.09 4.54 0.45
N LEU A 6 7.17 4.14 1.33
CA LEU A 6 6.15 3.16 0.99
C LEU A 6 5.29 3.60 -0.19
N SER A 7 4.87 4.87 -0.23
CA SER A 7 4.07 5.42 -1.33
C SER A 7 4.81 5.34 -2.67
N ILE A 8 6.11 5.63 -2.71
CA ILE A 8 6.91 5.52 -3.94
C ILE A 8 6.94 4.07 -4.41
N ILE A 9 7.25 3.13 -3.50
CA ILE A 9 7.30 1.70 -3.81
C ILE A 9 5.94 1.22 -4.33
N MET A 10 4.86 1.52 -3.61
CA MET A 10 3.51 1.09 -3.97
C MET A 10 2.99 1.77 -5.24
N GLY A 11 3.43 2.99 -5.53
CA GLY A 11 3.14 3.69 -6.78
C GLY A 11 3.80 3.00 -7.98
N CYS A 12 5.10 2.71 -7.88
CA CYS A 12 5.83 1.96 -8.91
C CYS A 12 5.24 0.57 -9.13
N VAL A 13 5.06 -0.18 -8.03
CA VAL A 13 4.49 -1.54 -8.06
C VAL A 13 3.07 -1.51 -8.64
N GLY A 14 2.23 -0.60 -8.17
CA GLY A 14 0.85 -0.46 -8.64
C GLY A 14 0.78 -0.13 -10.14
N TYR A 15 1.66 0.75 -10.62
CA TYR A 15 1.77 1.08 -12.04
C TYR A 15 2.22 -0.11 -12.88
N ILE A 16 3.27 -0.83 -12.45
CA ILE A 16 3.75 -2.04 -13.13
C ILE A 16 2.63 -3.07 -13.21
N PHE A 17 1.94 -3.37 -12.10
CA PHE A 17 0.84 -4.34 -12.09
C PHE A 17 -0.37 -3.91 -12.93
N LYS A 18 -0.66 -2.61 -13.03
CA LYS A 18 -1.76 -2.10 -13.86
C LYS A 18 -1.46 -2.25 -15.35
N CYS A 19 -0.23 -1.96 -15.78
CA CYS A 19 0.18 -1.94 -17.18
C CYS A 19 0.70 -3.30 -17.67
N HIS A 20 1.51 -3.97 -16.86
CA HIS A 20 2.19 -5.23 -17.15
C HIS A 20 2.01 -6.21 -15.97
N PRO A 21 0.76 -6.68 -15.70
CA PRO A 21 0.52 -7.64 -14.65
C PRO A 21 1.30 -8.94 -14.93
N PRO A 22 1.87 -9.59 -13.90
CA PRO A 22 2.45 -10.92 -14.03
C PRO A 22 1.43 -11.90 -14.57
N THR A 23 1.74 -12.49 -15.72
CA THR A 23 0.86 -13.42 -16.43
C THR A 23 1.02 -14.84 -15.91
N GLU A 24 2.23 -15.21 -15.49
CA GLU A 24 2.54 -16.54 -14.98
C GLU A 24 2.33 -16.62 -13.47
N ARG A 25 1.60 -17.66 -13.05
CA ARG A 25 1.36 -17.94 -11.63
C ARG A 25 2.67 -18.31 -10.94
N ASN A 26 3.05 -17.50 -9.94
CA ASN A 26 4.29 -17.67 -9.22
C ASN A 26 4.04 -17.74 -7.70
N GLY A 27 4.79 -18.62 -7.02
CA GLY A 27 4.74 -18.77 -5.56
C GLY A 27 5.56 -17.74 -4.79
N TRP A 28 6.41 -16.94 -5.44
CA TRP A 28 7.36 -16.01 -4.83
C TRP A 28 6.93 -14.54 -4.90
N TYR A 29 6.26 -14.13 -5.98
CA TYR A 29 5.85 -12.74 -6.19
C TYR A 29 4.42 -12.64 -6.75
N GLY A 30 3.88 -11.42 -6.73
CA GLY A 30 2.48 -11.16 -7.10
C GLY A 30 1.53 -11.15 -5.91
N TYR A 31 0.30 -10.75 -6.20
CA TYR A 31 -0.83 -10.85 -5.28
C TYR A 31 -1.28 -12.31 -5.17
N ARG A 32 -0.99 -12.97 -4.04
CA ARG A 32 -1.01 -14.44 -3.90
C ARG A 32 -2.02 -14.93 -2.85
N THR A 33 -3.26 -14.50 -2.94
CA THR A 33 -4.33 -15.04 -2.08
C THR A 33 -4.80 -16.39 -2.59
N LYS A 34 -5.47 -17.18 -1.73
CA LYS A 34 -6.05 -18.47 -2.11
C LYS A 34 -6.96 -18.36 -3.33
N LYS A 35 -7.79 -17.30 -3.39
CA LYS A 35 -8.69 -17.04 -4.53
C LYS A 35 -7.92 -16.67 -5.79
N SER A 36 -6.90 -15.83 -5.67
CA SER A 36 -6.08 -15.40 -6.81
C SER A 36 -5.34 -16.57 -7.45
N MET A 37 -4.79 -17.49 -6.64
CA MET A 37 -3.99 -18.62 -7.14
C MET A 37 -4.81 -19.80 -7.68
N ALA A 38 -6.14 -19.77 -7.55
CA ALA A 38 -7.03 -20.89 -7.88
C ALA A 38 -6.98 -21.31 -9.36
N ASN A 39 -6.87 -20.35 -10.27
CA ASN A 39 -6.75 -20.58 -11.71
C ASN A 39 -6.14 -19.35 -12.41
N ASP A 40 -5.71 -19.52 -13.67
CA ASP A 40 -4.98 -18.47 -14.40
C ASP A 40 -5.83 -17.22 -14.67
N ARG A 41 -7.14 -17.39 -14.87
CA ARG A 41 -8.07 -16.27 -15.02
C ARG A 41 -8.12 -15.41 -13.76
N ASN A 42 -8.23 -16.04 -12.60
CA ASN A 42 -8.20 -15.35 -11.30
C ASN A 42 -6.84 -14.72 -11.04
N TRP A 43 -5.75 -15.39 -11.40
CA TRP A 43 -4.39 -14.88 -11.26
C TRP A 43 -4.23 -13.54 -11.99
N ILE A 44 -4.49 -13.54 -13.31
CA ILE A 44 -4.34 -12.34 -14.15
C ILE A 44 -5.26 -11.21 -13.67
N LYS A 45 -6.51 -11.54 -13.33
CA LYS A 45 -7.48 -10.57 -12.82
C LYS A 45 -7.01 -9.94 -11.52
N ALA A 46 -6.53 -10.75 -10.58
CA ALA A 46 -6.06 -10.29 -9.27
C ALA A 46 -4.86 -9.35 -9.39
N GLN A 47 -3.86 -9.70 -10.21
CA GLN A 47 -2.67 -8.86 -10.41
C GLN A 47 -3.05 -7.48 -10.96
N LYS A 48 -3.91 -7.44 -11.98
CA LYS A 48 -4.37 -6.17 -12.56
C LYS A 48 -5.18 -5.35 -11.56
N GLN A 49 -6.09 -5.97 -10.81
CA GLN A 49 -6.89 -5.25 -9.81
C GLN A 49 -6.05 -4.77 -8.63
N TYR A 50 -5.06 -5.54 -8.20
CA TYR A 50 -4.10 -5.11 -7.19
C TYR A 50 -3.38 -3.83 -7.63
N GLY A 51 -2.92 -3.77 -8.89
CA GLY A 51 -2.31 -2.55 -9.43
C GLY A 51 -3.25 -1.35 -9.44
N ILE A 52 -4.50 -1.55 -9.88
CA ILE A 52 -5.53 -0.50 -9.92
C ILE A 52 -5.84 0.03 -8.51
N TYR A 53 -6.10 -0.84 -7.55
CA TYR A 53 -6.44 -0.42 -6.19
C TYR A 53 -5.26 0.15 -5.43
N SER A 54 -4.05 -0.37 -5.64
CA SER A 54 -2.83 0.20 -5.05
C SER A 54 -2.64 1.66 -5.47
N LEU A 55 -2.85 1.97 -6.76
CA LEU A 55 -2.80 3.35 -7.26
C LEU A 55 -3.99 4.20 -6.82
N LYS A 56 -5.20 3.63 -6.76
CA LYS A 56 -6.41 4.35 -6.34
C LYS A 56 -6.31 4.91 -4.93
N TYR A 57 -5.69 4.19 -4.01
CA TYR A 57 -5.52 4.60 -2.61
C TYR A 57 -4.16 5.23 -2.31
N LEU A 58 -3.29 5.38 -3.32
CA LEU A 58 -1.94 5.91 -3.17
C LEU A 58 -1.92 7.33 -2.58
N TRP A 59 -2.88 8.16 -2.97
CA TRP A 59 -2.98 9.54 -2.48
C TRP A 59 -3.14 9.62 -0.95
N VAL A 60 -3.73 8.61 -0.31
CA VAL A 60 -3.85 8.55 1.15
C VAL A 60 -2.49 8.37 1.80
N LEU A 61 -1.65 7.48 1.26
CA LEU A 61 -0.27 7.30 1.75
C LEU A 61 0.54 8.59 1.60
N LEU A 62 0.40 9.28 0.47
CA LEU A 62 1.09 10.55 0.23
C LEU A 62 0.62 11.65 1.19
N LEU A 63 -0.68 11.83 1.35
CA LEU A 63 -1.25 12.83 2.25
C LEU A 63 -0.79 12.61 3.69
N PHE A 64 -0.96 11.40 4.22
CA PHE A 64 -0.58 11.09 5.59
C PHE A 64 0.94 11.00 5.78
N GLY A 65 1.70 10.67 4.73
CA GLY A 65 3.17 10.75 4.77
C GLY A 65 3.68 12.19 4.87
N ILE A 66 3.04 13.14 4.18
CA ILE A 66 3.35 14.57 4.34
C ILE A 66 2.95 15.06 5.73
N ILE A 67 1.77 14.69 6.22
CA ILE A 67 1.33 15.05 7.58
C ILE A 67 2.29 14.48 8.63
N GLY A 68 2.66 13.21 8.51
CA GLY A 68 3.64 12.54 9.39
C GLY A 68 4.99 13.25 9.40
N LEU A 69 5.50 13.66 8.23
CA LEU A 69 6.72 14.46 8.11
C LEU A 69 6.64 15.76 8.93
N VAL A 70 5.54 16.51 8.79
CA VAL A 70 5.37 17.77 9.53
C VAL A 70 5.31 17.51 11.03
N ILE A 71 4.57 16.48 11.47
CA ILE A 71 4.46 16.11 12.90
C ILE A 71 5.84 15.77 13.47
N GLU A 72 6.64 14.99 12.75
CA GLU A 72 7.98 14.61 13.19
C GLU A 72 8.93 15.81 13.25
N ILE A 73 8.93 16.69 12.24
CA ILE A 73 9.72 17.94 12.28
C ILE A 73 9.34 18.77 13.51
N VAL A 74 8.05 18.96 13.77
CA VAL A 74 7.56 19.71 14.93
C VAL A 74 7.96 19.04 16.25
N GLY A 75 7.83 17.71 16.32
CA GLY A 75 8.24 16.93 17.49
C GLY A 75 9.72 17.07 17.81
N ILE A 76 10.57 17.05 16.78
CA ILE A 76 12.02 17.27 16.90
C ILE A 76 12.30 18.71 17.36
N MET A 77 11.69 19.72 16.72
CA MET A 77 11.88 21.14 17.08
C MET A 77 11.46 21.44 18.53
N ARG A 78 10.45 20.72 19.04
CA ARG A 78 9.95 20.85 20.41
C ARG A 78 10.60 19.88 21.40
N SER A 79 11.52 19.02 20.94
CA SER A 79 12.15 17.97 21.75
C SER A 79 11.12 17.14 22.54
N THR A 80 10.01 16.79 21.89
CA THR A 80 8.88 16.10 22.53
C THR A 80 8.66 14.73 21.88
N ASP A 81 9.17 13.70 22.54
CA ASP A 81 9.09 12.30 22.07
C ASP A 81 7.65 11.82 21.91
N LEU A 82 6.72 12.29 22.76
CA LEU A 82 5.30 11.94 22.68
C LEU A 82 4.68 12.31 21.32
N ILE A 83 5.07 13.45 20.74
CA ILE A 83 4.55 13.91 19.44
C ILE A 83 5.07 13.00 18.33
N ILE A 84 6.37 12.65 18.38
CA ILE A 84 7.00 11.75 17.41
C ILE A 84 6.34 10.37 17.46
N MET A 85 6.16 9.82 18.68
CA MET A 85 5.51 8.52 18.87
C MET A 85 4.05 8.50 18.40
N ALA A 86 3.31 9.58 18.64
CA ALA A 86 1.94 9.72 18.14
C ALA A 86 1.91 9.75 16.59
N GLY A 87 2.85 10.48 15.96
CA GLY A 87 3.00 10.51 14.50
C GLY A 87 3.25 9.13 13.90
N LEU A 88 4.20 8.37 14.47
CA LEU A 88 4.50 7.00 14.05
C LEU A 88 3.30 6.06 14.23
N GLY A 89 2.55 6.21 15.33
CA GLY A 89 1.33 5.44 15.56
C GLY A 89 0.27 5.68 14.48
N ILE A 90 0.07 6.94 14.08
CA ILE A 90 -0.84 7.30 12.98
C ILE A 90 -0.35 6.72 11.65
N GLU A 91 0.94 6.83 11.35
CA GLU A 91 1.52 6.25 10.12
C GLU A 91 1.28 4.74 10.03
N LEU A 92 1.47 4.01 11.13
CA LEU A 92 1.22 2.56 11.21
C LEU A 92 -0.24 2.22 10.93
N LEU A 93 -1.18 2.95 11.54
CA LEU A 93 -2.62 2.72 11.34
C LEU A 93 -3.02 2.95 9.87
N VAL A 94 -2.50 4.01 9.24
CA VAL A 94 -2.75 4.29 7.82
C VAL A 94 -2.16 3.20 6.92
N MET A 95 -0.96 2.71 7.23
CA MET A 95 -0.34 1.60 6.48
C MET A 95 -1.20 0.34 6.56
N VAL A 96 -1.63 -0.06 7.76
CA VAL A 96 -2.48 -1.25 7.97
C VAL A 96 -3.81 -1.08 7.23
N TRP A 97 -4.44 0.09 7.34
CA TRP A 97 -5.66 0.41 6.62
C TRP A 97 -5.48 0.29 5.10
N TYR A 98 -4.39 0.83 4.55
CA TYR A 98 -4.09 0.80 3.12
C TYR A 98 -3.92 -0.64 2.60
N LEU A 99 -3.18 -1.47 3.33
CA LEU A 99 -3.00 -2.88 2.98
C LEU A 99 -4.33 -3.64 3.05
N PHE A 100 -5.10 -3.40 4.10
CA PHE A 100 -6.41 -4.02 4.29
C PHE A 100 -7.41 -3.64 3.20
N ILE A 101 -7.54 -2.34 2.88
CA ILE A 101 -8.52 -1.89 1.88
C ILE A 101 -8.14 -2.40 0.48
N THR A 102 -6.86 -2.45 0.15
CA THR A 102 -6.37 -3.00 -1.12
C THR A 102 -6.68 -4.49 -1.21
N TYR A 103 -6.35 -5.26 -0.17
CA TYR A 103 -6.67 -6.68 -0.07
C TYR A 103 -8.17 -6.94 -0.23
N TRP A 104 -8.98 -6.25 0.58
CA TRP A 104 -10.43 -6.43 0.60
C TRP A 104 -11.08 -6.13 -0.75
N LYS A 105 -10.64 -5.06 -1.42
CA LYS A 105 -11.18 -4.68 -2.73
C LYS A 105 -10.83 -5.67 -3.81
N VAL A 106 -9.60 -6.19 -3.84
CA VAL A 106 -9.19 -7.21 -4.80
C VAL A 106 -9.94 -8.51 -4.55
N GLU A 107 -10.00 -9.00 -3.31
CA GLU A 107 -10.69 -10.27 -2.96
C GLU A 107 -12.19 -10.26 -3.22
N ARG A 108 -12.83 -9.09 -3.19
CA ARG A 108 -14.25 -8.93 -3.48
C ARG A 108 -14.54 -9.03 -4.98
N GLU A 109 -13.54 -8.78 -5.82
CA GLU A 109 -13.67 -8.91 -7.27
C GLU A 109 -13.24 -10.28 -7.82
N LEU A 110 -12.66 -11.14 -6.97
CA LEU A 110 -12.28 -12.51 -7.27
C LEU A 110 -13.35 -13.51 -6.81
#